data_AF-A0A8H5MZ18-F1
#
_entry.id   AF-A0A8H5MZ18-F1
#
_cell.length_a   1.000
_cell.length_b   1.000
_cell.length_c   1.000
_cell.angle_alpha   90.00
_cell.angle_beta   90.00
_cell.angle_gamma   90.00
#
_symmetry.space_group_name_H-M   'P 1'
#
loop_
_entity.id
_entity.type
_entity.pdbx_description
1 polymer ?
#
loop_
_entity_poly.entity_id
_entity_poly.type
_entity_poly.pdbx_seq_one_letter_code
_entity_poly.pdbx_strand_id
1 'polypeptide(L)'
;MGLLNHETNPISSLTAAFTAWKGLLLAIALGASVGPDYDTSTSLFFNIVHGPTTPVPALATRLTRWDALYFMHDAVKGKVYEQEWAFGIGLPAVVRGIKGLFGLEGWDAIVAIAISHVSHLIAVLALYQLTIVLSNDRKLAYLAAAVHILSPGGLFLSAPYAESTFACLSFVANLLFALGLKASPDSLRRNIYVIGAGLLYGVSCVFRSNGLFGGVLFAVEAIKGLTALLDGFTFSKVLRLIASVVGGLLVAVGFVAPQVLAWMRYCNVQDNEEQRPWCTRPLPSIYTFVQEEYWNVGFLRYWTPNQIPLFLLAAPMLTILIKSGTEVMREPSRGLRAMVSGTDEQCRLLVKILAAVQTILAVLAITNYHVQIISRISSAYPVWYWWVASCLMDKQRQNLGYGIIVFISMYAMIQGGLFASFLPPA
;
A
#
# COMPACT_ATOMS: atom_id res chain seq x y z
N MET A 1 -30.45 -18.58 -3.00
CA MET A 1 -29.47 -18.12 -4.01
C MET A 1 -29.25 -16.58 -4.06
N GLY A 2 -29.89 -15.74 -3.23
CA GLY A 2 -29.79 -14.27 -3.33
C GLY A 2 -28.68 -13.55 -2.53
N LEU A 3 -27.93 -14.25 -1.67
CA LEU A 3 -26.92 -13.63 -0.77
C LEU A 3 -25.58 -13.28 -1.46
N LEU A 4 -25.30 -13.89 -2.61
CA LEU A 4 -24.04 -13.72 -3.36
C LEU A 4 -24.23 -12.96 -4.68
N ASN A 5 -25.44 -12.48 -4.99
CA ASN A 5 -25.66 -11.69 -6.19
C ASN A 5 -25.00 -10.31 -6.05
N HIS A 6 -23.99 -10.06 -6.89
CA HIS A 6 -23.24 -8.80 -6.94
C HIS A 6 -24.10 -7.56 -7.24
N GLU A 7 -25.26 -7.73 -7.89
CA GLU A 7 -26.16 -6.61 -8.23
C GLU A 7 -27.00 -6.15 -7.04
N THR A 8 -27.41 -7.08 -6.18
CA THR A 8 -28.28 -6.81 -5.02
C THR A 8 -27.49 -6.68 -3.71
N ASN A 9 -26.47 -7.51 -3.51
CA ASN A 9 -25.68 -7.59 -2.27
C ASN A 9 -24.17 -7.57 -2.56
N PRO A 10 -23.63 -6.48 -3.13
CA PRO A 10 -22.23 -6.39 -3.56
C PRO A 10 -21.24 -6.60 -2.40
N ILE A 11 -21.53 -6.05 -1.21
CA ILE A 11 -20.64 -6.17 -0.04
C ILE A 11 -20.54 -7.63 0.42
N SER A 12 -21.68 -8.32 0.57
CA SER A 12 -21.71 -9.74 0.95
C SER A 12 -20.95 -10.61 -0.07
N SER A 13 -21.17 -10.35 -1.36
CA SER A 13 -20.50 -11.06 -2.45
C SER A 13 -18.98 -10.84 -2.42
N LEU A 14 -18.52 -9.60 -2.23
CA LEU A 14 -17.10 -9.27 -2.09
C LEU A 14 -16.47 -9.92 -0.85
N THR A 15 -17.15 -9.90 0.30
CA THR A 15 -16.65 -10.53 1.53
C THR A 15 -16.55 -12.05 1.39
N ALA A 16 -17.50 -12.70 0.70
CA ALA A 16 -17.45 -14.12 0.40
C ALA A 16 -16.29 -14.45 -0.55
N ALA A 17 -16.13 -13.69 -1.63
CA ALA A 17 -15.02 -13.84 -2.57
C ALA A 17 -13.65 -13.63 -1.89
N PHE A 18 -13.56 -12.62 -1.01
CA PHE A 18 -12.37 -12.34 -0.21
C PHE A 18 -12.03 -13.52 0.70
N THR A 19 -13.01 -14.01 1.46
CA THR A 19 -12.83 -15.14 2.37
C THR A 19 -12.40 -16.40 1.62
N ALA A 20 -13.01 -16.68 0.46
CA ALA A 20 -12.65 -17.82 -0.38
C ALA A 20 -11.21 -17.70 -0.91
N TRP A 21 -10.84 -16.53 -1.44
CA TRP A 21 -9.50 -16.30 -1.98
C TRP A 21 -8.41 -16.36 -0.91
N LYS A 22 -8.66 -15.74 0.26
CA LYS A 22 -7.74 -15.81 1.40
C LYS A 22 -7.65 -17.23 1.94
N GLY A 23 -8.77 -17.94 2.06
CA GLY A 23 -8.79 -19.35 2.42
C GLY A 23 -7.92 -20.21 1.50
N LEU A 24 -8.01 -20.00 0.18
CA LEU A 24 -7.16 -20.68 -0.80
C LEU A 24 -5.67 -20.37 -0.60
N LEU A 25 -5.29 -19.10 -0.46
CA LEU A 25 -3.89 -18.72 -0.26
C LEU A 25 -3.33 -19.27 1.06
N LEU A 26 -4.12 -19.25 2.14
CA LEU A 26 -3.72 -19.84 3.42
C LEU A 26 -3.62 -21.37 3.34
N ALA A 27 -4.50 -22.02 2.59
CA ALA A 27 -4.40 -23.46 2.33
C ALA A 27 -3.13 -23.82 1.56
N ILE A 28 -2.74 -23.01 0.57
CA ILE A 28 -1.46 -23.16 -0.13
C ILE A 28 -0.29 -22.98 0.85
N ALA A 29 -0.33 -21.94 1.68
CA ALA A 29 0.73 -21.67 2.66
C ALA A 29 0.89 -22.80 3.69
N LEU A 30 -0.22 -23.38 4.14
CA LEU A 30 -0.21 -24.53 5.04
C LEU A 30 0.22 -25.81 4.31
N GLY A 31 -0.25 -26.04 3.09
CA GLY A 31 0.15 -27.19 2.26
C GLY A 31 1.63 -27.22 1.92
N ALA A 32 2.28 -26.05 1.84
CA ALA A 32 3.73 -25.94 1.73
C ALA A 32 4.50 -26.58 2.90
N SER A 33 3.84 -26.91 4.02
CA SER A 33 4.46 -27.59 5.16
C SER A 33 4.85 -29.04 4.91
N VAL A 34 4.43 -29.62 3.78
CA VAL A 34 4.83 -30.98 3.39
C VAL A 34 6.31 -31.03 3.04
N GLY A 35 6.89 -29.93 2.56
CA GLY A 35 8.33 -29.81 2.31
C GLY A 35 9.09 -29.21 3.49
N PRO A 36 10.40 -29.51 3.63
CA PRO A 36 11.25 -28.77 4.56
C PRO A 36 11.36 -27.31 4.13
N ASP A 37 11.58 -26.42 5.10
CA ASP A 37 11.86 -25.03 4.80
C ASP A 37 13.22 -24.88 4.13
N TYR A 38 13.32 -24.01 3.12
CA TYR A 38 14.60 -23.69 2.47
C TYR A 38 15.59 -23.02 3.43
N ASP A 39 15.08 -22.28 4.42
CA ASP A 39 15.85 -21.48 5.37
C ASP A 39 15.27 -21.63 6.79
N THR A 40 16.14 -21.57 7.80
CA THR A 40 15.78 -21.76 9.22
C THR A 40 15.52 -20.45 9.98
N SER A 41 15.61 -19.30 9.33
CA SER A 41 15.50 -17.97 9.96
C SER A 41 14.21 -17.79 10.73
N THR A 42 13.08 -18.32 10.24
CA THR A 42 11.80 -18.19 10.96
C THR A 42 11.79 -18.98 12.26
N SER A 43 12.30 -20.22 12.28
CA SER A 43 12.35 -21.03 13.51
C SER A 43 13.35 -20.46 14.51
N LEU A 44 14.52 -20.02 14.04
CA LEU A 44 15.52 -19.28 14.83
C LEU A 44 14.92 -18.01 15.44
N PHE A 45 14.20 -17.21 14.65
CA PHE A 45 13.53 -16.00 15.12
C PHE A 45 12.58 -16.29 16.28
N PHE A 46 11.65 -17.23 16.12
CA PHE A 46 10.69 -17.53 17.18
C PHE A 46 11.38 -18.10 18.43
N ASN A 47 12.41 -18.93 18.26
CA ASN A 47 13.20 -19.45 19.39
C ASN A 47 13.92 -18.35 20.17
N ILE A 48 14.49 -17.36 19.49
CA ILE A 48 15.19 -16.23 20.13
C ILE A 48 14.20 -15.31 20.84
N VAL A 49 13.04 -15.05 20.22
CA VAL A 49 12.11 -14.03 20.67
C VAL A 49 11.16 -14.53 21.75
N HIS A 50 10.71 -15.79 21.67
CA HIS A 50 9.74 -16.38 22.60
C HIS A 50 10.29 -17.57 23.40
N GLY A 51 11.52 -18.00 23.14
CA GLY A 51 12.11 -19.18 23.75
C GLY A 51 11.78 -20.48 22.98
N PRO A 52 12.64 -21.51 23.09
CA PRO A 52 12.53 -22.74 22.29
C PRO A 52 11.35 -23.64 22.67
N THR A 53 10.76 -23.44 23.85
CA THR A 53 9.64 -24.24 24.36
C THR A 53 8.27 -23.67 24.03
N THR A 54 8.21 -22.45 23.47
CA THR A 54 6.94 -21.77 23.20
C THR A 54 6.36 -22.26 21.87
N PRO A 55 5.15 -22.84 21.85
CA PRO A 55 4.55 -23.33 20.62
C PRO A 55 4.16 -22.17 19.71
N VAL A 56 4.66 -22.21 18.48
CA VAL A 56 4.31 -21.22 17.44
C VAL A 56 3.19 -21.79 16.58
N PRO A 57 2.09 -21.06 16.36
CA PRO A 57 1.04 -21.50 15.46
C PRO A 57 1.57 -21.74 14.04
N ALA A 58 1.14 -22.82 13.39
CA ALA A 58 1.63 -23.19 12.05
C ALA A 58 1.50 -22.06 11.03
N LEU A 59 0.41 -21.28 11.10
CA LEU A 59 0.20 -20.12 10.23
C LEU A 59 1.24 -19.01 10.46
N ALA A 60 1.61 -18.74 11.72
CA ALA A 60 2.65 -17.77 12.05
C ALA A 60 4.01 -18.20 11.48
N THR A 61 4.35 -19.48 11.58
CA THR A 61 5.56 -20.06 10.99
C THR A 61 5.57 -19.93 9.46
N ARG A 62 4.43 -20.17 8.80
CA ARG A 62 4.37 -20.13 7.33
C ARG A 62 4.33 -18.71 6.77
N LEU A 63 3.78 -17.75 7.52
CA LEU A 63 3.61 -16.37 7.04
C LEU A 63 4.67 -15.37 7.53
N THR A 64 5.41 -15.67 8.60
CA THR A 64 6.46 -14.78 9.12
C THR A 64 7.79 -15.08 8.45
N ARG A 65 7.97 -14.60 7.21
CA ARG A 65 9.16 -14.86 6.38
C ARG A 65 9.66 -13.59 5.69
N TRP A 66 10.94 -13.59 5.34
CA TRP A 66 11.61 -12.47 4.67
C TRP A 66 11.46 -11.18 5.49
N ASP A 67 11.01 -10.10 4.86
CA ASP A 67 10.85 -8.78 5.50
C ASP A 67 9.92 -8.79 6.73
N ALA A 68 9.00 -9.76 6.84
CA ALA A 68 8.14 -9.91 8.02
C ALA A 68 8.94 -10.12 9.31
N LEU A 69 10.14 -10.70 9.22
CA LEU A 69 11.01 -10.90 10.38
C LEU A 69 11.43 -9.55 10.99
N TYR A 70 11.71 -8.53 10.17
CA TYR A 70 12.02 -7.19 10.66
C TYR A 70 10.83 -6.50 11.31
N PHE A 71 9.63 -6.65 10.74
CA PHE A 71 8.42 -6.12 11.36
C PHE A 71 8.12 -6.79 12.71
N MET A 72 8.27 -8.12 12.81
CA MET A 72 7.99 -8.84 14.05
C MET A 72 9.09 -8.66 15.08
N HIS A 73 10.35 -8.53 14.67
CA HIS A 73 11.43 -8.19 15.59
C HIS A 73 11.20 -6.82 16.23
N ASP A 74 10.86 -5.80 15.43
CA ASP A 74 10.47 -4.48 15.94
C ASP A 74 9.24 -4.60 16.87
N ALA A 75 8.23 -5.39 16.49
CA ALA A 75 7.03 -5.55 17.32
C ALA A 75 7.36 -6.11 18.71
N VAL A 76 8.35 -7.01 18.85
CA VAL A 76 8.67 -7.61 20.16
C VAL A 76 9.76 -6.86 20.91
N LYS A 77 10.84 -6.45 20.24
CA LYS A 77 12.04 -5.87 20.88
C LYS A 77 12.18 -4.36 20.66
N GLY A 78 11.33 -3.78 19.82
CA GLY A 78 11.53 -2.43 19.27
C GLY A 78 12.63 -2.42 18.22
N LYS A 79 12.89 -1.25 17.62
CA LYS A 79 14.05 -1.08 16.74
C LYS A 79 15.34 -1.28 17.52
N VAL A 80 16.10 -2.31 17.18
CA VAL A 80 17.41 -2.61 17.77
C VAL A 80 18.52 -2.25 16.79
N TYR A 81 18.37 -2.67 15.53
CA TYR A 81 19.39 -2.48 14.51
C TYR A 81 19.05 -1.35 13.55
N GLU A 82 20.09 -0.74 12.95
CA GLU A 82 19.92 0.39 12.04
C GLU A 82 19.18 -0.01 10.76
N GLN A 83 19.49 -1.19 10.20
CA GLN A 83 18.86 -1.68 8.98
C GLN A 83 17.34 -1.88 9.10
N GLU A 84 16.82 -2.04 10.32
CA GLU A 84 15.39 -2.20 10.56
C GLU A 84 14.58 -0.95 10.21
N TRP A 85 15.23 0.21 10.12
CA TRP A 85 14.60 1.48 9.75
C TRP A 85 14.26 1.58 8.26
N ALA A 86 14.65 0.59 7.44
CA ALA A 86 14.06 0.37 6.12
C ALA A 86 12.56 0.04 6.20
N PHE A 87 12.11 -0.52 7.31
CA PHE A 87 10.74 -0.98 7.52
C PHE A 87 9.98 -0.03 8.44
N GLY A 88 8.78 0.37 8.00
CA GLY A 88 7.96 1.35 8.73
C GLY A 88 7.60 0.91 10.14
N ILE A 89 7.54 1.88 11.06
CA ILE A 89 7.24 1.65 12.49
C ILE A 89 5.74 1.40 12.76
N GLY A 90 4.87 1.65 11.77
CA GLY A 90 3.41 1.63 11.92
C GLY A 90 2.86 0.27 12.33
N LEU A 91 3.13 -0.78 11.53
CA LEU A 91 2.64 -2.13 11.83
C LEU A 91 3.15 -2.65 13.18
N PRO A 92 4.46 -2.58 13.50
CA PRO A 92 4.98 -2.98 14.82
C PRO A 92 4.31 -2.24 15.99
N ALA A 93 4.08 -0.93 15.86
CA ALA A 93 3.43 -0.14 16.90
C ALA A 93 1.97 -0.58 17.14
N VAL A 94 1.21 -0.87 16.08
CA VAL A 94 -0.18 -1.37 16.21
C VAL A 94 -0.18 -2.76 16.85
N VAL A 95 0.72 -3.66 16.46
CA VAL A 95 0.84 -4.99 17.07
C VAL A 95 1.12 -4.88 18.58
N ARG A 96 2.10 -4.04 18.97
CA ARG A 96 2.39 -3.78 20.39
C ARG A 96 1.19 -3.22 21.15
N GLY A 97 0.48 -2.26 20.56
CA GLY A 97 -0.70 -1.65 21.18
C GLY A 97 -1.82 -2.66 21.43
N ILE A 98 -2.16 -3.49 20.44
CA ILE A 98 -3.18 -4.54 20.57
C ILE A 98 -2.75 -5.58 21.60
N LYS A 99 -1.49 -6.03 21.56
CA LYS A 99 -0.98 -6.99 22.55
C LYS A 99 -1.06 -6.44 23.97
N GLY A 100 -0.62 -5.21 24.18
CA GLY A 100 -0.65 -4.56 25.50
C GLY A 100 -2.09 -4.38 26.01
N LEU A 101 -3.03 -4.07 25.11
CA LEU A 101 -4.44 -3.90 25.47
C LEU A 101 -5.14 -5.21 25.83
N PHE A 102 -4.81 -6.31 25.14
CA PHE A 102 -5.50 -7.61 25.29
C PHE A 102 -4.68 -8.68 26.04
N GLY A 103 -3.47 -8.37 26.51
CA GLY A 103 -2.60 -9.33 27.21
C GLY A 103 -2.12 -10.50 26.32
N LEU A 104 -2.00 -10.28 25.01
CA LEU A 104 -1.70 -11.34 24.02
C LEU A 104 -0.20 -11.58 23.84
N GLU A 105 0.52 -11.87 24.91
CA GLU A 105 1.96 -12.15 24.84
C GLU A 105 2.25 -13.39 23.98
N GLY A 106 3.22 -13.29 23.07
CA GLY A 106 3.57 -14.37 22.14
C GLY A 106 2.71 -14.48 20.88
N TRP A 107 1.64 -13.69 20.75
CA TRP A 107 0.74 -13.72 19.59
C TRP A 107 1.05 -12.67 18.51
N ASP A 108 2.24 -12.05 18.55
CA ASP A 108 2.67 -10.96 17.66
C ASP A 108 2.36 -11.21 16.18
N ALA A 109 2.84 -12.35 15.68
CA ALA A 109 2.67 -12.74 14.29
C ALA A 109 1.19 -12.96 13.93
N ILE A 110 0.41 -13.58 14.82
CA ILE A 110 -1.03 -13.82 14.58
C ILE A 110 -1.81 -12.51 14.59
N VAL A 111 -1.51 -11.61 15.52
CA VAL A 111 -2.10 -10.27 15.57
C VAL A 111 -1.77 -9.52 14.28
N ALA A 112 -0.51 -9.56 13.81
CA ALA A 112 -0.11 -8.93 12.56
C ALA A 112 -0.81 -9.54 11.34
N ILE A 113 -0.94 -10.87 11.26
CA ILE A 113 -1.70 -11.57 10.21
C ILE A 113 -3.17 -11.13 10.23
N ALA A 114 -3.80 -11.03 11.40
CA ALA A 114 -5.17 -10.56 11.52
C ALA A 114 -5.31 -9.10 11.06
N ILE A 115 -4.40 -8.21 11.48
CA ILE A 115 -4.35 -6.81 11.01
C ILE A 115 -4.25 -6.75 9.48
N SER A 116 -3.39 -7.56 8.87
CA SER A 116 -3.23 -7.62 7.40
C SER A 116 -4.52 -8.02 6.69
N HIS A 117 -5.23 -9.05 7.19
CA HIS A 117 -6.49 -9.50 6.59
C HIS A 117 -7.61 -8.48 6.76
N VAL A 118 -7.80 -7.95 7.97
CA VAL A 118 -8.81 -6.93 8.25
C VAL A 118 -8.56 -5.69 7.40
N SER A 119 -7.30 -5.25 7.32
CA SER A 119 -6.93 -4.08 6.51
C SER A 119 -7.16 -4.33 5.02
N HIS A 120 -6.82 -5.51 4.49
CA HIS A 120 -7.07 -5.81 3.07
C HIS A 120 -8.57 -5.85 2.77
N LEU A 121 -9.40 -6.41 3.65
CA LEU A 121 -10.86 -6.37 3.47
C LEU A 121 -11.39 -4.93 3.47
N ILE A 122 -10.94 -4.09 4.41
CA ILE A 122 -11.32 -2.67 4.43
C ILE A 122 -10.84 -1.96 3.15
N ALA A 123 -9.65 -2.27 2.64
CA ALA A 123 -9.15 -1.73 1.37
C ALA A 123 -10.04 -2.12 0.19
N VAL A 124 -10.48 -3.39 0.10
CA VAL A 124 -11.44 -3.85 -0.92
C VAL A 124 -12.74 -3.05 -0.86
N LEU A 125 -13.30 -2.87 0.33
CA LEU A 125 -14.55 -2.12 0.53
C LEU A 125 -14.38 -0.62 0.26
N ALA A 126 -13.24 -0.04 0.65
CA ALA A 126 -12.90 1.35 0.38
C ALA A 126 -12.73 1.61 -1.13
N LEU A 127 -12.08 0.70 -1.86
CA LEU A 127 -11.95 0.79 -3.32
C LEU A 127 -13.32 0.68 -4.01
N TYR A 128 -14.18 -0.23 -3.54
CA TYR A 128 -15.57 -0.32 -4.02
C TYR A 128 -16.29 1.02 -3.84
N GLN A 129 -16.31 1.57 -2.62
CA GLN A 129 -16.99 2.82 -2.32
C GLN A 129 -16.39 4.02 -3.06
N LEU A 130 -15.06 4.10 -3.16
CA LEU A 130 -14.36 5.13 -3.93
C LEU A 130 -14.80 5.09 -5.39
N THR A 131 -14.89 3.89 -5.97
CA THR A 131 -15.32 3.73 -7.36
C THR A 131 -16.77 4.17 -7.54
N ILE A 132 -17.68 3.82 -6.62
CA ILE A 132 -19.07 4.29 -6.62
C ILE A 132 -19.14 5.82 -6.56
N VAL A 133 -18.39 6.46 -5.65
CA VAL A 133 -18.39 7.92 -5.50
C VAL A 133 -17.90 8.63 -6.76
N LEU A 134 -16.92 8.04 -7.46
CA LEU A 134 -16.31 8.65 -8.65
C LEU A 134 -17.08 8.39 -9.96
N SER A 135 -17.62 7.19 -10.16
CA SER A 135 -18.22 6.78 -11.43
C SER A 135 -19.72 6.47 -11.35
N ASN A 136 -20.27 6.25 -10.15
CA ASN A 136 -21.61 5.74 -9.94
C ASN A 136 -21.93 4.43 -10.72
N ASP A 137 -20.90 3.68 -11.11
CA ASP A 137 -21.04 2.40 -11.82
C ASP A 137 -20.78 1.24 -10.86
N ARG A 138 -21.87 0.56 -10.46
CA ARG A 138 -21.82 -0.56 -9.51
C ARG A 138 -21.04 -1.77 -10.04
N LYS A 139 -21.13 -2.02 -11.35
CA LYS A 139 -20.47 -3.17 -11.98
C LYS A 139 -18.96 -2.93 -12.04
N LEU A 140 -18.56 -1.74 -12.44
CA LEU A 140 -17.16 -1.32 -12.43
C LEU A 140 -16.57 -1.35 -11.01
N ALA A 141 -17.30 -0.83 -10.02
CA ALA A 141 -16.88 -0.83 -8.62
C ALA A 141 -16.68 -2.25 -8.09
N TYR A 142 -17.63 -3.16 -8.36
CA TYR A 142 -17.52 -4.55 -7.97
C TYR A 142 -16.32 -5.24 -8.62
N LEU A 143 -16.14 -5.07 -9.94
CA LEU A 143 -15.02 -5.67 -10.65
C LEU A 143 -13.67 -5.14 -10.17
N ALA A 144 -13.52 -3.83 -9.98
CA ALA A 144 -12.28 -3.23 -9.48
C ALA A 144 -11.92 -3.78 -8.08
N ALA A 145 -12.91 -3.86 -7.18
CA ALA A 145 -12.74 -4.45 -5.85
C ALA A 145 -12.37 -5.95 -5.93
N ALA A 146 -13.01 -6.71 -6.83
CA ALA A 146 -12.69 -8.12 -7.05
C ALA A 146 -11.26 -8.33 -7.59
N VAL A 147 -10.79 -7.47 -8.51
CA VAL A 147 -9.39 -7.51 -8.97
C VAL A 147 -8.43 -7.22 -7.80
N HIS A 148 -8.79 -6.32 -6.89
CA HIS A 148 -7.99 -6.05 -5.69
C HIS A 148 -7.99 -7.19 -4.65
N ILE A 149 -9.04 -8.01 -4.59
CA ILE A 149 -9.02 -9.26 -3.81
C ILE A 149 -7.91 -10.18 -4.35
N LEU A 150 -7.88 -10.39 -5.67
CA LEU A 150 -6.97 -11.32 -6.33
C LEU A 150 -5.52 -10.86 -6.31
N SER A 151 -5.28 -9.55 -6.47
CA SER A 151 -4.02 -8.79 -6.39
C SER A 151 -2.71 -9.60 -6.42
N PRO A 152 -1.75 -9.27 -7.31
CA PRO A 152 -0.48 -9.99 -7.41
C PRO A 152 0.39 -9.93 -6.14
N GLY A 153 0.02 -9.09 -5.15
CA GLY A 153 0.65 -9.11 -3.83
C GLY A 153 0.45 -10.42 -3.06
N GLY A 154 -0.52 -11.26 -3.42
CA GLY A 154 -0.64 -12.64 -2.92
C GLY A 154 -0.55 -12.75 -1.40
N LEU A 155 0.38 -13.60 -0.91
CA LEU A 155 0.59 -13.81 0.53
C LEU A 155 1.18 -12.60 1.26
N PHE A 156 1.81 -11.64 0.58
CA PHE A 156 2.25 -10.40 1.23
C PHE A 156 1.07 -9.59 1.77
N LEU A 157 -0.14 -9.79 1.23
CA LEU A 157 -1.37 -9.16 1.73
C LEU A 157 -2.04 -9.95 2.88
N SER A 158 -1.40 -11.02 3.34
CA SER A 158 -1.88 -11.91 4.41
C SER A 158 -0.85 -12.09 5.51
N ALA A 159 0.43 -11.94 5.19
CA ALA A 159 1.55 -12.03 6.12
C ALA A 159 1.74 -10.76 6.96
N PRO A 160 2.62 -10.78 7.99
CA PRO A 160 3.01 -9.63 8.81
C PRO A 160 3.77 -8.52 8.03
N TYR A 161 3.08 -7.90 7.09
CA TYR A 161 3.58 -6.93 6.13
C TYR A 161 2.73 -5.66 6.16
N ALA A 162 3.35 -4.53 5.86
CA ALA A 162 2.68 -3.22 5.90
C ALA A 162 1.80 -2.94 4.67
N GLU A 163 1.83 -3.80 3.66
CA GLU A 163 1.19 -3.62 2.35
C GLU A 163 -0.34 -3.48 2.47
N SER A 164 -0.99 -4.38 3.21
CA SER A 164 -2.45 -4.35 3.38
C SER A 164 -2.93 -3.13 4.17
N THR A 165 -2.22 -2.76 5.25
CA THR A 165 -2.50 -1.56 6.05
C THR A 165 -2.25 -0.29 5.25
N PHE A 166 -1.18 -0.25 4.48
CA PHE A 166 -0.88 0.86 3.58
C PHE A 166 -1.96 1.03 2.49
N ALA A 167 -2.40 -0.05 1.84
CA ALA A 167 -3.48 -0.02 0.86
C ALA A 167 -4.81 0.43 1.48
N CYS A 168 -5.15 -0.09 2.66
CA CYS A 168 -6.33 0.31 3.44
C CYS A 168 -6.35 1.83 3.68
N LEU A 169 -5.32 2.35 4.33
CA LEU A 169 -5.24 3.76 4.68
C LEU A 169 -5.24 4.65 3.43
N SER A 170 -4.53 4.25 2.37
CA SER A 170 -4.48 5.00 1.12
C SER A 170 -5.83 5.04 0.39
N PHE A 171 -6.56 3.93 0.34
CA PHE A 171 -7.87 3.89 -0.31
C PHE A 171 -8.95 4.61 0.50
N VAL A 172 -8.92 4.51 1.84
CA VAL A 172 -9.82 5.30 2.69
C VAL A 172 -9.49 6.79 2.58
N ALA A 173 -8.21 7.18 2.54
CA ALA A 173 -7.81 8.57 2.31
C ALA A 173 -8.31 9.09 0.96
N ASN A 174 -8.16 8.31 -0.12
CA ASN A 174 -8.71 8.65 -1.43
C ASN A 174 -10.24 8.77 -1.41
N LEU A 175 -10.95 7.90 -0.69
CA LEU A 175 -12.40 7.96 -0.52
C LEU A 175 -12.82 9.24 0.22
N LEU A 176 -12.16 9.57 1.34
CA LEU A 176 -12.44 10.82 2.05
C LEU A 176 -12.16 12.03 1.17
N PHE A 177 -11.06 12.03 0.42
CA PHE A 177 -10.74 13.12 -0.50
C PHE A 177 -11.81 13.27 -1.58
N ALA A 178 -12.25 12.18 -2.21
CA ALA A 178 -13.32 12.18 -3.19
C ALA A 178 -14.67 12.66 -2.63
N LEU A 179 -15.04 12.23 -1.42
CA LEU A 179 -16.23 12.72 -0.71
C LEU A 179 -16.13 14.22 -0.39
N GLY A 180 -14.93 14.70 -0.07
CA GLY A 180 -14.64 16.13 0.07
C GLY A 180 -14.90 16.91 -1.21
N LEU A 181 -14.43 16.41 -2.36
CA LEU A 181 -14.68 17.05 -3.67
C LEU A 181 -16.17 17.07 -4.05
N LYS A 182 -16.94 16.04 -3.65
CA LYS A 182 -18.40 15.98 -3.88
C LYS A 182 -19.22 16.87 -2.94
N ALA A 183 -18.67 17.28 -1.81
CA ALA A 183 -19.35 18.17 -0.88
C ALA A 183 -19.43 19.60 -1.44
N SER A 184 -20.41 20.38 -0.98
CA SER A 184 -20.53 21.79 -1.39
C SER A 184 -19.22 22.55 -1.12
N PRO A 185 -18.74 23.39 -2.06
CA PRO A 185 -17.47 24.08 -1.92
C PRO A 185 -17.35 24.93 -0.67
N ASP A 186 -18.47 25.45 -0.15
CA ASP A 186 -18.52 26.29 1.06
C ASP A 186 -18.77 25.49 2.35
N SER A 187 -18.90 24.17 2.25
CA SER A 187 -19.22 23.34 3.41
C SER A 187 -17.98 23.05 4.26
N LEU A 188 -18.10 23.23 5.58
CA LEU A 188 -17.10 22.74 6.55
C LEU A 188 -16.86 21.24 6.44
N ARG A 189 -17.87 20.47 6.01
CA ARG A 189 -17.77 19.03 5.80
C ARG A 189 -16.70 18.67 4.77
N ARG A 190 -16.55 19.48 3.71
CA ARG A 190 -15.47 19.32 2.72
C ARG A 190 -14.11 19.38 3.41
N ASN A 191 -13.91 20.40 4.24
CA ASN A 191 -12.62 20.65 4.90
C ASN A 191 -12.27 19.54 5.88
N ILE A 192 -13.25 19.04 6.64
CA ILE A 192 -13.08 17.89 7.53
C ILE A 192 -12.64 16.65 6.73
N TYR A 193 -13.27 16.38 5.59
CA TYR A 193 -12.89 15.25 4.74
C TYR A 193 -11.47 15.39 4.16
N VAL A 194 -11.09 16.59 3.71
CA VAL A 194 -9.74 16.85 3.18
C VAL A 194 -8.69 16.68 4.28
N ILE A 195 -8.89 17.26 5.47
CA ILE A 195 -7.97 17.10 6.60
C ILE A 195 -7.90 15.63 7.03
N GLY A 196 -9.04 14.93 7.09
CA GLY A 196 -9.10 13.51 7.40
C GLY A 196 -8.34 12.65 6.38
N ALA A 197 -8.43 12.97 5.10
CA ALA A 197 -7.62 12.33 4.06
C ALA A 197 -6.12 12.56 4.28
N GLY A 198 -5.72 13.78 4.66
CA GLY A 198 -4.32 14.12 4.94
C GLY A 198 -3.78 13.39 6.17
N LEU A 199 -4.59 13.27 7.23
CA LEU A 199 -4.27 12.47 8.40
C LEU A 199 -4.04 11.01 8.03
N LEU A 200 -4.95 10.39 7.26
CA LEU A 200 -4.81 8.99 6.88
C LEU A 200 -3.60 8.73 5.96
N TYR A 201 -3.28 9.65 5.05
CA TYR A 201 -2.03 9.59 4.28
C TYR A 201 -0.78 9.81 5.15
N GLY A 202 -0.84 10.69 6.14
CA GLY A 202 0.21 10.83 7.16
C GLY A 202 0.43 9.54 7.93
N VAL A 203 -0.63 8.91 8.43
CA VAL A 203 -0.53 7.61 9.09
C VAL A 203 0.00 6.55 8.11
N SER A 204 -0.42 6.55 6.84
CA SER A 204 0.09 5.58 5.86
C SER A 204 1.60 5.72 5.59
N CYS A 205 2.16 6.93 5.69
CA CYS A 205 3.61 7.18 5.61
C CYS A 205 4.39 6.45 6.71
N VAL A 206 3.81 6.33 7.90
CA VAL A 206 4.41 5.64 9.05
C VAL A 206 4.51 4.12 8.81
N PHE A 207 3.60 3.57 8.01
CA PHE A 207 3.65 2.18 7.54
C PHE A 207 4.62 2.01 6.37
N ARG A 208 4.57 2.92 5.39
CA ARG A 208 5.43 2.91 4.20
C ARG A 208 5.69 4.32 3.68
N SER A 209 6.95 4.61 3.36
CA SER A 209 7.39 5.88 2.77
C SER A 209 6.63 6.29 1.49
N ASN A 210 6.14 5.33 0.70
CA ASN A 210 5.33 5.57 -0.50
C ASN A 210 4.04 6.38 -0.22
N GLY A 211 3.58 6.47 1.03
CA GLY A 211 2.46 7.33 1.41
C GLY A 211 2.68 8.81 1.10
N LEU A 212 3.95 9.24 0.99
CA LEU A 212 4.33 10.61 0.67
C LEU A 212 3.74 11.07 -0.67
N PHE A 213 3.52 10.15 -1.63
CA PHE A 213 2.86 10.49 -2.90
C PHE A 213 1.42 11.00 -2.73
N GLY A 214 0.74 10.64 -1.64
CA GLY A 214 -0.56 11.22 -1.28
C GLY A 214 -0.50 12.74 -1.09
N GLY A 215 0.67 13.28 -0.73
CA GLY A 215 0.95 14.72 -0.61
C GLY A 215 0.66 15.51 -1.88
N VAL A 216 0.77 14.89 -3.06
CA VAL A 216 0.52 15.53 -4.36
C VAL A 216 -0.93 16.01 -4.47
N LEU A 217 -1.89 15.26 -3.91
CA LEU A 217 -3.31 15.67 -3.90
C LEU A 217 -3.51 17.00 -3.18
N PHE A 218 -2.86 17.16 -2.03
CA PHE A 218 -2.94 18.35 -1.20
C PHE A 218 -2.19 19.53 -1.81
N ALA A 219 -1.03 19.28 -2.42
CA ALA A 219 -0.26 20.31 -3.13
C ALA A 219 -1.07 20.90 -4.30
N VAL A 220 -1.69 20.05 -5.12
CA VAL A 220 -2.53 20.52 -6.24
C VAL A 220 -3.74 21.30 -5.74
N GLU A 221 -4.41 20.82 -4.68
CA GLU A 221 -5.58 21.53 -4.15
C GLU A 221 -5.20 22.83 -3.42
N ALA A 222 -4.01 22.91 -2.82
CA ALA A 222 -3.49 24.15 -2.24
C ALA A 222 -3.17 25.18 -3.32
N ILE A 223 -2.55 24.78 -4.43
CA ILE A 223 -2.29 25.67 -5.58
C ILE A 223 -3.62 26.21 -6.13
N LYS A 224 -4.61 25.34 -6.35
CA LYS A 224 -5.96 25.76 -6.79
C LYS A 224 -6.64 26.68 -5.79
N GLY A 225 -6.48 26.42 -4.49
CA GLY A 225 -6.99 27.26 -3.42
C GLY A 225 -6.37 28.66 -3.44
N LEU A 226 -5.05 28.74 -3.68
CA LEU A 226 -4.31 29.99 -3.79
C LEU A 226 -4.73 30.78 -5.03
N THR A 227 -4.80 30.14 -6.21
CA THR A 227 -5.26 30.82 -7.43
C THR A 227 -6.69 31.34 -7.28
N ALA A 228 -7.59 30.55 -6.68
CA ALA A 228 -8.96 30.98 -6.45
C ALA A 228 -9.08 32.17 -5.48
N LEU A 229 -8.12 32.36 -4.57
CA LEU A 229 -8.05 33.54 -3.68
C LEU A 229 -7.56 34.78 -4.43
N LEU A 230 -6.65 34.62 -5.39
CA LEU A 230 -6.20 35.71 -6.26
C LEU A 230 -7.36 36.23 -7.13
N ASP A 231 -8.26 35.36 -7.56
CA ASP A 231 -9.46 35.72 -8.34
C ASP A 231 -10.56 36.40 -7.49
N GLY A 232 -10.44 36.40 -6.17
CA GLY A 232 -11.37 37.10 -5.29
C GLY A 232 -11.42 36.51 -3.89
N PHE A 233 -11.49 37.38 -2.88
CA PHE A 233 -11.45 36.99 -1.48
C PHE A 233 -12.80 36.47 -0.97
N THR A 234 -12.80 35.31 -0.31
CA THR A 234 -13.96 34.78 0.41
C THR A 234 -13.49 33.89 1.55
N PHE A 235 -14.13 33.95 2.72
CA PHE A 235 -13.75 33.16 3.89
C PHE A 235 -13.73 31.65 3.61
N SER A 236 -14.70 31.12 2.87
CA SER A 236 -14.72 29.72 2.44
C SER A 236 -13.48 29.33 1.65
N LYS A 237 -13.02 30.19 0.72
CA LYS A 237 -11.82 29.93 -0.08
C LYS A 237 -10.56 29.83 0.79
N VAL A 238 -10.45 30.70 1.80
CA VAL A 238 -9.37 30.67 2.80
C VAL A 238 -9.40 29.35 3.58
N LEU A 239 -10.57 28.96 4.10
CA LEU A 239 -10.71 27.70 4.83
C LEU A 239 -10.36 26.47 3.98
N ARG A 240 -10.71 26.46 2.69
CA ARG A 240 -10.33 25.38 1.77
C ARG A 240 -8.81 25.30 1.59
N LEU A 241 -8.13 26.44 1.43
CA LEU A 241 -6.68 26.49 1.33
C LEU A 241 -6.03 25.96 2.62
N ILE A 242 -6.48 26.45 3.78
CA ILE A 242 -5.99 25.99 5.09
C ILE A 242 -6.18 24.49 5.23
N ALA A 243 -7.35 23.95 4.89
CA ALA A 243 -7.61 22.51 4.97
C ALA A 243 -6.66 21.68 4.10
N SER A 244 -6.38 22.14 2.87
CA SER A 244 -5.42 21.47 1.99
C SER A 244 -3.98 21.56 2.50
N VAL A 245 -3.57 22.72 3.03
CA VAL A 245 -2.23 22.91 3.61
C VAL A 245 -2.05 22.04 4.85
N VAL A 246 -3.01 22.06 5.78
CA VAL A 246 -3.00 21.21 6.98
C VAL A 246 -2.98 19.73 6.58
N GLY A 247 -3.79 19.32 5.60
CA GLY A 247 -3.77 17.96 5.07
C GLY A 247 -2.39 17.55 4.54
N GLY A 248 -1.74 18.41 3.75
CA GLY A 248 -0.38 18.18 3.23
C GLY A 248 0.69 18.14 4.33
N LEU A 249 0.60 19.01 5.33
CA LEU A 249 1.50 18.99 6.49
C LEU A 249 1.37 17.71 7.30
N LEU A 250 0.17 17.17 7.46
CA LEU A 250 -0.04 15.87 8.13
C LEU A 250 0.66 14.73 7.37
N VAL A 251 0.63 14.75 6.03
CA VAL A 251 1.41 13.79 5.22
C VAL A 251 2.90 13.94 5.48
N ALA A 252 3.42 15.18 5.45
CA ALA A 252 4.82 15.46 5.69
C ALA A 252 5.27 15.01 7.10
N VAL A 253 4.47 15.28 8.14
CA VAL A 253 4.72 14.83 9.51
C VAL A 253 4.81 13.31 9.57
N GLY A 254 3.90 12.59 8.92
CA GLY A 254 3.92 11.14 8.87
C GLY A 254 5.21 10.55 8.28
N PHE A 255 5.82 11.25 7.31
CA PHE A 255 7.08 10.84 6.70
C PHE A 255 8.31 11.26 7.53
N VAL A 256 8.31 12.49 8.06
CA VAL A 256 9.45 13.09 8.76
C VAL A 256 9.58 12.58 10.19
N ALA A 257 8.48 12.32 10.90
CA ALA A 257 8.53 11.94 12.31
C ALA A 257 9.38 10.67 12.57
N PRO A 258 9.25 9.57 11.79
CA PRO A 258 10.15 8.42 11.94
C PRO A 258 11.63 8.77 11.68
N GLN A 259 11.93 9.65 10.72
CA GLN A 259 13.31 10.09 10.45
C GLN A 259 13.91 10.85 11.63
N VAL A 260 13.12 11.72 12.25
CA VAL A 260 13.54 12.50 13.43
C VAL A 260 13.76 11.60 14.64
N LEU A 261 12.90 10.61 14.86
CA LEU A 261 13.10 9.61 15.93
C LEU A 261 14.40 8.82 15.75
N ALA A 262 14.71 8.44 14.51
CA ALA A 262 15.99 7.78 14.20
C ALA A 262 17.18 8.70 14.43
N TRP A 263 17.10 9.95 13.97
CA TRP A 263 18.16 10.94 14.12
C TRP A 263 18.46 11.20 15.60
N MET A 264 17.42 11.35 16.44
CA MET A 264 17.60 11.50 17.90
C MET A 264 18.27 10.27 18.53
N ARG A 265 18.09 9.08 17.95
CA ARG A 265 18.68 7.85 18.49
C ARG A 265 20.15 7.65 18.07
N TYR A 266 20.49 7.96 16.83
CA TYR A 266 21.81 7.62 16.27
C TYR A 266 22.75 8.82 16.11
N CYS A 267 22.23 10.03 15.98
CA CYS A 267 23.01 11.23 15.69
C CYS A 267 23.19 12.14 16.91
N ASN A 268 22.38 11.97 17.96
CA ASN A 268 22.48 12.75 19.20
C ASN A 268 23.47 12.11 20.20
N VAL A 269 24.69 11.80 19.72
CA VAL A 269 25.76 11.22 20.55
C VAL A 269 26.83 12.30 20.80
N GLN A 270 27.12 12.56 22.07
CA GLN A 270 28.04 13.63 22.53
C GLN A 270 29.49 13.16 22.72
N ASP A 271 29.76 11.85 22.70
CA ASP A 271 31.09 11.29 22.97
C ASP A 271 31.81 10.84 21.69
N ASN A 272 33.13 10.70 21.78
CA ASN A 272 34.16 10.40 20.75
C ASN A 272 33.94 9.13 19.88
N GLU A 273 32.72 8.63 19.73
CA GLU A 273 32.37 7.60 18.76
C GLU A 273 32.23 8.21 17.35
N GLU A 274 32.67 7.47 16.33
CA GLU A 274 32.50 7.87 14.94
C GLU A 274 31.00 8.02 14.61
N GLN A 275 30.55 9.27 14.43
CA GLN A 275 29.18 9.57 14.02
C GLN A 275 28.85 8.87 12.70
N ARG A 276 27.62 8.33 12.59
CA ARG A 276 27.18 7.68 11.35
C ARG A 276 27.24 8.68 10.18
N PRO A 277 27.71 8.28 8.97
CA PRO A 277 27.93 9.20 7.85
C PRO A 277 26.70 9.98 7.37
N TRP A 278 25.50 9.47 7.65
CA TRP A 278 24.25 10.13 7.26
C TRP A 278 23.82 11.25 8.22
N CYS A 279 24.39 11.32 9.42
CA CYS A 279 24.10 12.37 10.40
C CYS A 279 24.66 13.73 9.96
N THR A 280 25.73 13.75 9.16
CA THR A 280 26.40 14.97 8.68
C THR A 280 25.94 15.43 7.29
N ARG A 281 25.05 14.67 6.64
CA ARG A 281 24.45 15.05 5.35
C ARG A 281 23.53 16.29 5.53
N PRO A 282 23.41 17.18 4.53
CA PRO A 282 22.57 18.38 4.64
C PRO A 282 21.08 18.05 4.84
N LEU A 283 20.65 16.91 4.32
CA LEU A 283 19.33 16.32 4.58
C LEU A 283 19.54 14.93 5.17
N PRO A 284 19.69 14.81 6.50
CA PRO A 284 19.91 13.53 7.15
C PRO A 284 18.67 12.65 7.01
N SER A 285 18.87 11.42 6.53
CA SER A 285 17.80 10.46 6.28
C SER A 285 18.31 9.05 6.56
N ILE A 286 17.87 8.46 7.67
CA ILE A 286 18.19 7.06 7.97
C ILE A 286 17.64 6.15 6.88
N TYR A 287 16.46 6.46 6.33
CA TYR A 287 15.84 5.60 5.34
C TYR A 287 16.67 5.55 4.06
N THR A 288 17.10 6.70 3.55
CA THR A 288 17.95 6.76 2.35
C THR A 288 19.30 6.10 2.61
N PHE A 289 19.91 6.34 3.77
CA PHE A 289 21.16 5.70 4.16
C PHE A 289 21.04 4.18 4.22
N VAL A 290 20.01 3.66 4.89
CA VAL A 290 19.82 2.22 5.07
C VAL A 290 19.54 1.53 3.74
N GLN A 291 18.71 2.13 2.88
CA GLN A 291 18.45 1.63 1.53
C GLN A 291 19.75 1.55 0.72
N GLU A 292 20.60 2.56 0.82
CA GLU A 292 21.88 2.64 0.14
C GLU A 292 22.90 1.61 0.66
N GLU A 293 23.11 1.60 1.98
CA GLU A 293 24.19 0.86 2.66
C GLU A 293 23.90 -0.64 2.74
N TYR A 294 22.70 -1.02 3.17
CA TYR A 294 22.37 -2.42 3.48
C TYR A 294 21.71 -3.17 2.32
N TRP A 295 21.05 -2.44 1.41
CA TRP A 295 20.33 -3.04 0.28
C TRP A 295 20.85 -2.60 -1.09
N ASN A 296 21.86 -1.72 -1.17
CA ASN A 296 22.40 -1.20 -2.43
C ASN A 296 21.33 -0.61 -3.37
N VAL A 297 20.28 -0.02 -2.79
CA VAL A 297 19.19 0.64 -3.52
C VAL A 297 19.65 2.04 -3.93
N GLY A 298 19.40 2.40 -5.18
CA GLY A 298 19.77 3.70 -5.72
C GLY A 298 19.56 3.78 -7.23
N PHE A 299 19.73 4.97 -7.79
CA PHE A 299 19.52 5.21 -9.21
C PHE A 299 20.39 4.28 -10.07
N LEU A 300 19.72 3.44 -10.85
CA LEU A 300 20.22 2.42 -11.75
C LEU A 300 21.16 1.37 -11.13
N ARG A 301 21.30 1.31 -9.80
CA ARG A 301 22.18 0.34 -9.13
C ARG A 301 21.74 -1.10 -9.32
N TYR A 302 20.44 -1.32 -9.55
CA TYR A 302 19.87 -2.66 -9.76
C TYR A 302 20.09 -3.21 -11.19
N TRP A 303 20.54 -2.37 -12.13
CA TRP A 303 20.73 -2.74 -13.54
C TRP A 303 22.02 -3.52 -13.75
N THR A 304 22.02 -4.77 -13.29
CA THR A 304 23.09 -5.72 -13.55
C THR A 304 22.54 -6.94 -14.31
N PRO A 305 23.33 -7.60 -15.17
CA PRO A 305 22.86 -8.73 -15.97
C PRO A 305 22.25 -9.87 -15.13
N ASN A 306 22.73 -10.06 -13.91
CA ASN A 306 22.23 -11.09 -12.99
C ASN A 306 20.78 -10.84 -12.55
N GLN A 307 20.28 -9.60 -12.61
CA GLN A 307 18.92 -9.24 -12.20
C GLN A 307 17.90 -9.30 -13.35
N ILE A 308 18.33 -9.61 -14.59
CA ILE A 308 17.42 -9.73 -15.75
C ILE A 308 16.20 -10.61 -15.45
N PRO A 309 16.32 -11.79 -14.79
CA PRO A 309 15.14 -12.61 -14.46
C PRO A 309 14.11 -11.88 -13.59
N LEU A 310 14.55 -11.04 -12.65
CA LEU A 310 13.66 -10.28 -11.76
C LEU A 310 12.99 -9.12 -12.50
N PHE A 311 13.68 -8.49 -13.46
CA PHE A 311 13.06 -7.54 -14.37
C PHE A 311 11.97 -8.21 -15.22
N LEU A 312 12.23 -9.42 -15.74
CA LEU A 312 11.24 -10.18 -16.50
C LEU A 312 10.03 -10.56 -15.64
N LEU A 313 10.24 -10.92 -14.36
CA LEU A 313 9.15 -11.21 -13.44
C LEU A 313 8.30 -9.96 -13.13
N ALA A 314 8.95 -8.80 -12.98
CA ALA A 314 8.28 -7.53 -12.72
C ALA A 314 7.59 -6.93 -13.95
N ALA A 315 8.02 -7.30 -15.17
CA ALA A 315 7.61 -6.68 -16.42
C ALA A 315 6.09 -6.64 -16.67
N PRO A 316 5.31 -7.71 -16.40
CA PRO A 316 3.87 -7.67 -16.59
C PRO A 316 3.20 -6.60 -15.73
N MET A 317 3.56 -6.52 -14.44
CA MET A 317 2.99 -5.53 -13.53
C MET A 317 3.46 -4.11 -13.83
N LEU A 318 4.73 -3.92 -14.19
CA LEU A 318 5.22 -2.62 -14.68
C LEU A 318 4.44 -2.16 -15.92
N THR A 319 4.22 -3.07 -16.87
CA THR A 319 3.47 -2.77 -18.09
C THR A 319 2.03 -2.38 -17.76
N ILE A 320 1.36 -3.11 -16.87
CA ILE A 320 0.00 -2.81 -16.43
C ILE A 320 -0.05 -1.42 -15.78
N LEU A 321 0.87 -1.10 -14.85
CA LEU A 321 0.88 0.18 -14.15
C LEU A 321 1.18 1.37 -15.07
N ILE A 322 2.14 1.23 -15.99
CA ILE A 322 2.51 2.29 -16.94
C ILE A 322 1.40 2.48 -17.97
N LYS A 323 0.90 1.40 -18.56
CA LYS A 323 -0.16 1.47 -19.59
C LYS A 323 -1.46 2.02 -19.01
N SER A 324 -1.92 1.48 -17.88
CA SER A 324 -3.14 1.99 -17.23
C SER A 324 -2.97 3.45 -16.78
N GLY A 325 -1.84 3.81 -16.19
CA GLY A 325 -1.58 5.18 -15.76
C GLY A 325 -1.57 6.16 -16.94
N THR A 326 -0.84 5.86 -18.01
CA THR A 326 -0.75 6.72 -19.20
C THR A 326 -2.08 6.84 -19.95
N GLU A 327 -2.83 5.75 -20.12
CA GLU A 327 -4.16 5.78 -20.76
C GLU A 327 -5.16 6.59 -19.93
N VAL A 328 -5.21 6.38 -18.60
CA VAL A 328 -6.15 7.08 -17.71
C VAL A 328 -5.80 8.56 -17.53
N MET A 329 -4.50 8.92 -17.53
CA MET A 329 -4.07 10.32 -17.54
C MET A 329 -4.57 11.08 -18.78
N ARG A 330 -4.47 10.45 -19.96
CA ARG A 330 -4.92 11.03 -21.24
C ARG A 330 -6.45 11.07 -21.31
N GLU A 331 -7.08 9.94 -21.00
CA GLU A 331 -8.51 9.74 -21.11
C GLU A 331 -9.05 9.03 -19.85
N PRO A 332 -9.54 9.78 -18.83
CA PRO A 332 -10.02 9.20 -17.58
C PRO A 332 -11.13 8.16 -17.73
N SER A 333 -11.94 8.25 -18.79
CA SER A 333 -12.99 7.28 -19.14
C SER A 333 -12.43 5.89 -19.49
N ARG A 334 -11.14 5.76 -19.84
CA ARG A 334 -10.47 4.47 -20.04
C ARG A 334 -10.48 3.61 -18.77
N GLY A 335 -10.33 4.23 -17.61
CA GLY A 335 -10.43 3.57 -16.30
C GLY A 335 -11.84 3.64 -15.73
N LEU A 336 -12.45 4.83 -15.75
CA LEU A 336 -13.75 5.08 -15.15
C LEU A 336 -14.76 5.47 -16.24
N ARG A 337 -15.35 4.48 -16.92
CA ARG A 337 -16.17 4.68 -18.14
C ARG A 337 -17.25 5.73 -18.03
N ALA A 338 -17.93 5.79 -16.89
CA ALA A 338 -19.02 6.74 -16.66
C ALA A 338 -18.55 8.21 -16.54
N MET A 339 -17.24 8.48 -16.44
CA MET A 339 -16.66 9.83 -16.55
C MET A 339 -16.57 10.32 -18.00
N VAL A 340 -17.63 10.10 -18.79
CA VAL A 340 -17.78 10.74 -20.11
C VAL A 340 -17.98 12.25 -19.91
N SER A 341 -17.41 13.03 -20.83
CA SER A 341 -17.41 14.50 -20.88
C SER A 341 -18.73 15.11 -20.39
N GLY A 342 -18.67 15.87 -19.29
CA GLY A 342 -19.81 16.54 -18.65
C GLY A 342 -19.89 16.36 -17.13
N THR A 343 -19.21 15.35 -16.58
CA THR A 343 -19.16 15.09 -15.13
C THR A 343 -17.95 15.75 -14.44
N ASP A 344 -18.25 16.41 -13.31
CA ASP A 344 -17.37 16.91 -12.23
C ASP A 344 -15.84 16.94 -12.52
N GLU A 345 -15.38 18.09 -13.02
CA GLU A 345 -13.97 18.34 -13.38
C GLU A 345 -12.98 18.04 -12.25
N GLN A 346 -13.39 18.24 -10.99
CA GLN A 346 -12.54 17.98 -9.82
C GLN A 346 -12.27 16.48 -9.65
N CYS A 347 -13.29 15.64 -9.84
CA CYS A 347 -13.14 14.19 -9.80
C CYS A 347 -12.26 13.68 -10.94
N ARG A 348 -12.37 14.26 -12.14
CA ARG A 348 -11.47 13.95 -13.26
C ARG A 348 -10.02 14.28 -12.95
N LEU A 349 -9.78 15.43 -12.33
CA LEU A 349 -8.43 15.84 -11.91
C LEU A 349 -7.85 14.88 -10.86
N LEU A 350 -8.65 14.48 -9.85
CA LEU A 350 -8.24 13.49 -8.85
C LEU A 350 -7.76 12.18 -9.51
N VAL A 351 -8.54 11.63 -10.44
CA VAL A 351 -8.18 10.39 -11.16
C VAL A 351 -6.88 10.56 -11.95
N LYS A 352 -6.69 11.71 -12.60
CA LYS A 352 -5.43 12.01 -13.31
C LYS A 352 -4.24 12.08 -12.37
N ILE A 353 -4.38 12.68 -11.18
CA ILE A 353 -3.30 12.73 -10.19
C ILE A 353 -2.96 11.32 -9.69
N LEU A 354 -3.98 10.50 -9.37
CA LEU A 354 -3.76 9.11 -8.95
C LEU A 354 -3.06 8.28 -10.04
N ALA A 355 -3.40 8.53 -11.30
CA ALA A 355 -2.78 7.87 -12.44
C ALA A 355 -1.31 8.31 -12.61
N ALA A 356 -1.03 9.61 -12.48
CA ALA A 356 0.32 10.15 -12.51
C ALA A 356 1.19 9.60 -11.38
N VAL A 357 0.66 9.57 -10.15
CA VAL A 357 1.34 9.00 -8.97
C VAL A 357 1.68 7.53 -9.19
N GLN A 358 0.76 6.74 -9.74
CA GLN A 358 1.01 5.35 -10.08
C GLN A 358 2.10 5.20 -11.16
N THR A 359 2.08 6.02 -12.20
CA THR A 359 3.10 5.99 -13.26
C THR A 359 4.47 6.38 -12.72
N ILE A 360 4.54 7.40 -11.87
CA ILE A 360 5.78 7.81 -11.18
C ILE A 360 6.33 6.66 -10.36
N LEU A 361 5.48 5.96 -9.59
CA LEU A 361 5.91 4.77 -8.84
C LEU A 361 6.53 3.71 -9.75
N ALA A 362 5.90 3.41 -10.89
CA ALA A 362 6.42 2.41 -11.82
C ALA A 362 7.77 2.82 -12.43
N VAL A 363 7.94 4.10 -12.77
CA VAL A 363 9.24 4.65 -13.23
C VAL A 363 10.29 4.55 -12.13
N LEU A 364 9.95 4.89 -10.89
CA LEU A 364 10.85 4.75 -9.75
C LEU A 364 11.20 3.29 -9.46
N ALA A 365 10.27 2.36 -9.65
CA ALA A 365 10.54 0.94 -9.51
C ALA A 365 11.55 0.42 -10.54
N ILE A 366 11.51 0.93 -11.77
CA ILE A 366 12.47 0.60 -12.84
C ILE A 366 13.84 1.22 -12.57
N THR A 367 13.86 2.45 -12.05
CA THR A 367 15.08 3.26 -11.98
C THR A 367 15.79 3.17 -10.64
N ASN A 368 15.10 2.98 -9.52
CA ASN A 368 15.68 3.13 -8.18
C ASN A 368 15.49 1.90 -7.29
N TYR A 369 14.39 1.15 -7.43
CA TYR A 369 14.07 0.05 -6.50
C TYR A 369 14.59 -1.31 -6.99
N HIS A 370 14.58 -2.28 -6.07
CA HIS A 370 14.56 -3.69 -6.43
C HIS A 370 13.25 -4.00 -7.16
N VAL A 371 13.31 -4.09 -8.48
CA VAL A 371 12.15 -4.00 -9.38
C VAL A 371 11.01 -4.99 -9.06
N GLN A 372 11.33 -6.17 -8.55
CA GLN A 372 10.40 -7.25 -8.23
C GLN A 372 9.40 -6.88 -7.12
N ILE A 373 9.72 -5.88 -6.28
CA ILE A 373 8.79 -5.40 -5.26
C ILE A 373 7.54 -4.73 -5.86
N ILE A 374 7.53 -4.45 -7.17
CA ILE A 374 6.40 -3.78 -7.82
C ILE A 374 5.09 -4.57 -7.65
N SER A 375 5.15 -5.90 -7.71
CA SER A 375 3.98 -6.78 -7.58
C SER A 375 3.29 -6.59 -6.23
N ARG A 376 4.06 -6.43 -5.14
CA ARG A 376 3.50 -6.18 -3.80
C ARG A 376 3.03 -4.73 -3.61
N ILE A 377 3.80 -3.73 -4.03
CA ILE A 377 3.47 -2.32 -3.77
C ILE A 377 2.36 -1.78 -4.69
N SER A 378 2.14 -2.42 -5.85
CA SER A 378 1.03 -2.08 -6.76
C SER A 378 -0.33 -2.17 -6.08
N SER A 379 -0.44 -2.94 -5.00
CA SER A 379 -1.68 -3.19 -4.27
C SER A 379 -2.37 -1.93 -3.73
N ALA A 380 -1.62 -0.86 -3.47
CA ALA A 380 -2.14 0.37 -2.88
C ALA A 380 -2.54 1.47 -3.90
N TYR A 381 -2.54 1.16 -5.20
CA TYR A 381 -2.80 2.13 -6.26
C TYR A 381 -4.09 1.78 -7.02
N PRO A 382 -5.12 2.63 -7.00
CA PRO A 382 -6.47 2.25 -7.45
C PRO A 382 -6.63 2.20 -8.98
N VAL A 383 -5.77 2.91 -9.72
CA VAL A 383 -6.00 3.21 -11.14
C VAL A 383 -5.91 1.98 -12.04
N TRP A 384 -4.93 1.12 -11.81
CA TRP A 384 -4.81 -0.10 -12.61
C TRP A 384 -5.98 -1.06 -12.36
N TYR A 385 -6.56 -1.09 -11.15
CA TYR A 385 -7.78 -1.86 -10.87
C TYR A 385 -8.97 -1.36 -11.68
N TRP A 386 -9.18 -0.04 -11.73
CA TRP A 386 -10.22 0.56 -12.57
C TRP A 386 -10.01 0.24 -14.05
N TRP A 387 -8.76 0.34 -14.51
CA TRP A 387 -8.43 0.05 -15.91
C TRP A 387 -8.67 -1.42 -16.26
N VAL A 388 -8.26 -2.38 -15.43
CA VAL A 388 -8.53 -3.81 -15.67
C VAL A 388 -10.03 -4.10 -15.62
N ALA A 389 -10.77 -3.54 -14.65
CA ALA A 389 -12.22 -3.67 -14.58
C ALA A 389 -12.90 -3.10 -15.84
N SER A 390 -12.40 -1.97 -16.35
CA SER A 390 -12.81 -1.38 -17.62
C SER A 390 -12.31 -2.15 -18.85
N CYS A 391 -11.33 -3.05 -18.76
CA CYS A 391 -11.07 -4.01 -19.83
C CYS A 391 -12.10 -5.13 -19.80
N LEU A 392 -12.45 -5.63 -18.61
CA LEU A 392 -13.35 -6.78 -18.43
C LEU A 392 -14.80 -6.53 -18.90
N MET A 393 -15.31 -5.30 -18.86
CA MET A 393 -16.67 -5.02 -19.35
C MET A 393 -16.70 -4.58 -20.84
N ASP A 394 -15.55 -4.50 -21.52
CA ASP A 394 -15.43 -3.95 -22.88
C ASP A 394 -15.09 -5.09 -23.83
N LYS A 395 -16.00 -5.43 -24.74
CA LYS A 395 -15.88 -6.59 -25.64
C LYS A 395 -14.57 -6.60 -26.42
N GLN A 396 -14.01 -5.44 -26.78
CA GLN A 396 -12.75 -5.38 -27.53
C GLN A 396 -11.52 -5.67 -26.66
N ARG A 397 -11.56 -5.29 -25.37
CA ARG A 397 -10.44 -5.42 -24.43
C ARG A 397 -10.63 -6.55 -23.42
N GLN A 398 -11.72 -7.31 -23.54
CA GLN A 398 -12.11 -8.34 -22.58
C GLN A 398 -11.06 -9.45 -22.45
N ASN A 399 -10.47 -9.89 -23.57
CA ASN A 399 -9.41 -10.91 -23.58
C ASN A 399 -8.16 -10.46 -22.80
N LEU A 400 -7.79 -9.18 -22.93
CA LEU A 400 -6.69 -8.59 -22.16
C LEU A 400 -7.02 -8.58 -20.66
N GLY A 401 -8.25 -8.17 -20.31
CA GLY A 401 -8.73 -8.20 -18.92
C GLY A 401 -8.64 -9.60 -18.32
N TYR A 402 -9.16 -10.62 -19.02
CA TYR A 402 -9.08 -12.02 -18.56
C TYR A 402 -7.64 -12.52 -18.44
N GLY A 403 -6.79 -12.21 -19.43
CA GLY A 403 -5.38 -12.58 -19.38
C GLY A 403 -4.67 -12.00 -18.14
N ILE A 404 -4.96 -10.76 -17.78
CA ILE A 404 -4.42 -10.13 -16.56
C ILE A 404 -4.94 -10.83 -15.31
N ILE A 405 -6.23 -11.16 -15.23
CA ILE A 405 -6.82 -11.87 -14.08
C ILE A 405 -6.18 -13.25 -13.89
N VAL A 406 -6.00 -14.01 -14.99
CA VAL A 406 -5.31 -15.31 -14.94
C VAL A 406 -3.88 -15.12 -14.47
N PHE A 407 -3.15 -14.17 -15.05
CA PHE A 407 -1.77 -13.88 -14.67
C PHE A 407 -1.64 -13.54 -13.18
N ILE A 408 -2.38 -12.56 -12.65
CA ILE A 408 -2.24 -12.15 -11.24
C ILE A 408 -2.65 -13.27 -10.28
N SER A 409 -3.64 -14.09 -10.65
CA SER A 409 -4.12 -15.19 -9.82
C SER A 409 -3.09 -16.33 -9.78
N MET A 410 -2.56 -16.73 -10.95
CA MET A 410 -1.49 -17.72 -11.03
C MET A 410 -0.24 -17.24 -10.31
N TYR A 411 0.16 -16.00 -10.54
CA TYR A 411 1.31 -15.40 -9.87
C TYR A 411 1.14 -15.43 -8.35
N ALA A 412 0.00 -14.97 -7.81
CA ALA A 412 -0.26 -14.98 -6.37
C ALA A 412 -0.24 -16.38 -5.74
N MET A 413 -0.73 -17.41 -6.44
CA MET A 413 -0.69 -18.80 -5.95
C MET A 413 0.73 -19.38 -5.97
N ILE A 414 1.46 -19.21 -7.08
CA ILE A 414 2.85 -19.67 -7.22
C ILE A 414 3.75 -18.95 -6.21
N GLN A 415 3.66 -17.62 -6.17
CA GLN A 415 4.32 -16.76 -5.19
C GLN A 415 4.01 -17.20 -3.76
N GLY A 416 2.75 -17.56 -3.48
CA GLY A 416 2.34 -18.02 -2.17
C GLY A 416 3.05 -19.31 -1.74
N GLY A 417 3.14 -20.29 -2.65
CA GLY A 417 3.87 -21.54 -2.38
C GLY A 417 5.37 -21.32 -2.16
N LEU A 418 6.01 -20.49 -3.01
CA LEU A 418 7.43 -20.14 -2.88
C LEU A 418 7.69 -19.40 -1.55
N PHE A 419 6.89 -18.37 -1.27
CA PHE A 419 6.97 -17.59 -0.05
C PHE A 419 6.86 -18.47 1.19
N ALA A 420 5.83 -19.32 1.27
CA ALA A 420 5.56 -20.20 2.41
C ALA A 420 6.58 -21.35 2.58
N SER A 421 7.51 -21.52 1.63
CA SER A 421 8.66 -22.44 1.69
C SER A 421 10.00 -21.71 1.89
N PHE A 422 10.01 -20.39 2.10
CA PHE A 422 11.22 -19.55 2.18
C PHE A 422 12.03 -19.56 0.89
N LEU A 423 11.40 -19.84 -0.24
CA LEU A 423 12.01 -19.64 -1.55
C LEU A 423 11.80 -18.19 -2.01
N PRO A 424 12.72 -17.62 -2.79
CA PRO A 424 12.58 -16.28 -3.35
C PRO A 424 11.20 -16.17 -4.01
N PRO A 425 10.30 -15.35 -3.45
CA PRO A 425 8.91 -15.29 -3.90
C PRO A 425 8.73 -14.37 -5.12
N ALA A 426 9.84 -13.84 -5.63
CA ALA A 426 9.91 -12.67 -6.48
C ALA A 426 11.01 -12.82 -7.53
#